data_AF-A0A920NDH7-F1
#
_entry.id   AF-A0A920NDH7-F1
#
_cell.length_a   1.000
_cell.length_b   1.000
_cell.length_c   1.000
_cell.angle_alpha   90.00
_cell.angle_beta   90.00
_cell.angle_gamma   90.00
#
_symmetry.space_group_name_H-M   'P 1'
#
loop_
_entity.id
_entity.type
_entity.pdbx_description
1 polymer ?
#
loop_
_entity_poly.entity_id
_entity_poly.type
_entity_poly.pdbx_seq_one_letter_code
_entity_poly.pdbx_strand_id
1 'polypeptide(L)'
;MYFFLPFFFVLNPALVLNGDALTIIVEVCTAVVGIVMIAAGLQGHLVFVGSFHSDLLSWIYRVILIIGGLALAYPEMVSNGVGIIALIVVFGMTRLIPLKT
;
A
#
# COMPACT_ATOMS: atom_id res chain seq x y z
N MET A 1 14.98 -4.92 -11.63
CA MET A 1 13.62 -4.54 -11.16
C MET A 1 13.30 -3.15 -11.73
N TYR A 2 12.85 -3.05 -12.98
CA TYR A 2 12.40 -1.76 -13.55
C TYR A 2 11.30 -1.97 -14.62
N PHE A 3 10.43 -2.96 -14.40
CA PHE A 3 9.35 -3.32 -15.34
C PHE A 3 7.94 -3.24 -14.73
N PHE A 4 7.80 -3.14 -13.40
CA PHE A 4 6.48 -3.07 -12.76
C PHE A 4 5.79 -1.72 -13.01
N LEU A 5 6.54 -0.62 -12.96
CA LEU A 5 6.02 0.73 -13.15
C LEU A 5 5.36 0.94 -14.54
N PRO A 6 6.00 0.59 -15.67
CA PRO A 6 5.35 0.73 -16.98
C PRO A 6 4.15 -0.19 -17.18
N PHE A 7 4.06 -1.32 -16.47
CA PHE A 7 2.94 -2.24 -16.60
C PHE A 7 1.63 -1.67 -16.03
N PHE A 8 1.69 -0.93 -14.92
CA PHE A 8 0.51 -0.27 -14.35
C PHE A 8 -0.08 0.80 -15.27
N PHE A 9 0.77 1.50 -16.03
CA PHE A 9 0.35 2.48 -17.05
C PHE A 9 -0.38 1.84 -18.23
N VAL A 10 -0.05 0.59 -18.55
CA VAL A 10 -0.74 -0.19 -19.59
C VAL A 10 -2.08 -0.72 -19.08
N LEU A 11 -2.17 -1.10 -17.80
CA LEU A 11 -3.39 -1.63 -17.20
C LEU A 11 -4.47 -0.56 -16.97
N ASN A 12 -4.07 0.66 -16.61
CA ASN A 12 -5.03 1.73 -16.37
C ASN A 12 -4.49 3.08 -16.91
N PRO A 13 -5.06 3.61 -18.00
CA PRO A 13 -4.55 4.80 -18.69
C PRO A 13 -4.65 6.07 -17.83
N ALA A 14 -5.48 6.03 -16.78
CA ALA A 14 -5.62 7.12 -15.82
C ALA A 14 -4.29 7.44 -15.09
N LEU A 15 -3.41 6.45 -14.91
CA LEU A 15 -2.09 6.69 -14.31
C LEU A 15 -1.14 7.49 -15.23
N VAL A 16 -1.41 7.53 -16.54
CA VAL A 16 -0.71 8.40 -17.50
C VAL A 16 -1.48 9.71 -17.69
N LEU A 17 -2.37 10.06 -16.76
CA LEU A 17 -3.22 11.25 -16.80
C LEU A 17 -4.10 11.29 -18.06
N ASN A 18 -4.44 10.12 -18.61
CA ASN A 18 -5.28 9.98 -19.80
C ASN A 18 -6.62 9.35 -19.41
N GLY A 19 -7.67 10.17 -19.30
CA GLY A 19 -9.00 9.71 -18.92
C GLY A 19 -9.83 10.80 -18.26
N ASP A 20 -10.90 10.39 -17.58
CA ASP A 20 -11.74 11.27 -16.77
C ASP A 20 -10.97 11.81 -15.55
N ALA A 21 -11.17 13.09 -15.22
CA ALA A 21 -10.44 13.75 -14.16
C ALA A 21 -10.65 13.10 -12.79
N LEU A 22 -11.85 12.59 -12.47
CA LEU A 22 -12.10 11.92 -11.20
C LEU A 22 -11.40 10.56 -11.15
N THR A 23 -11.45 9.80 -12.24
CA THR A 23 -10.74 8.50 -12.34
C THR A 23 -9.23 8.69 -12.20
N ILE A 24 -8.66 9.69 -12.86
CA ILE A 24 -7.23 10.03 -12.73
C ILE A 24 -6.86 10.30 -11.27
N ILE A 25 -7.62 11.17 -10.60
CA ILE A 25 -7.32 11.54 -9.21
C ILE A 25 -7.39 10.31 -8.31
N VAL A 26 -8.44 9.49 -8.45
CA VAL A 26 -8.63 8.29 -7.63
C VAL A 26 -7.50 7.29 -7.86
N GLU A 27 -7.21 6.91 -9.11
CA GLU A 27 -6.20 5.91 -9.48
C GLU A 27 -4.78 6.35 -9.13
N VAL A 28 -4.47 7.64 -9.28
CA VAL A 28 -3.18 8.19 -8.86
C VAL A 28 -3.06 8.17 -7.34
N CYS A 29 -4.09 8.59 -6.61
CA CYS A 29 -4.07 8.57 -5.15
C CYS A 29 -3.92 7.15 -4.60
N THR A 30 -4.62 6.17 -5.16
CA THR A 30 -4.55 4.76 -4.73
C THR A 30 -3.18 4.16 -5.05
N ALA A 31 -2.64 4.41 -6.24
CA ALA A 31 -1.28 3.99 -6.58
C ALA A 31 -0.24 4.57 -5.62
N VAL A 32 -0.34 5.87 -5.27
CA VAL A 32 0.55 6.52 -4.30
C VAL A 32 0.45 5.84 -2.93
N VAL A 33 -0.77 5.61 -2.42
CA VAL A 33 -0.97 4.94 -1.12
C VAL A 33 -0.41 3.51 -1.14
N GLY A 34 -0.64 2.75 -2.21
CA GLY A 34 -0.10 1.40 -2.37
C GLY A 34 1.43 1.37 -2.34
N ILE A 35 2.08 2.29 -3.06
CA ILE A 35 3.54 2.42 -3.06
C ILE A 35 4.06 2.78 -1.65
N VAL A 36 3.39 3.69 -0.93
CA VAL A 36 3.76 4.05 0.45
C VAL A 36 3.64 2.84 1.38
N MET A 37 2.60 2.01 1.23
CA MET A 37 2.45 0.79 2.03
C MET A 37 3.55 -0.24 1.72
N ILE A 38 3.88 -0.45 0.44
CA ILE A 38 4.99 -1.34 0.04
C ILE A 38 6.31 -0.83 0.61
N ALA A 39 6.58 0.47 0.46
CA ALA A 39 7.78 1.11 0.98
C ALA A 39 7.87 0.95 2.51
N ALA A 40 6.76 1.14 3.23
CA ALA A 40 6.70 0.97 4.67
C ALA A 40 6.96 -0.47 5.12
N GLY A 41 6.39 -1.47 4.43
CA GLY A 41 6.65 -2.87 4.72
C GLY A 41 8.10 -3.28 4.41
N LEU A 42 8.67 -2.79 3.30
CA LEU A 42 10.08 -3.03 2.95
C LEU A 42 11.04 -2.35 3.94
N GLN A 43 10.81 -1.07 4.26
CA GLN A 43 11.64 -0.32 5.19
C GLN A 43 11.51 -0.82 6.62
N GLY A 44 10.40 -1.50 6.96
CA GLY A 44 10.12 -1.90 8.34
C GLY A 44 9.78 -0.69 9.21
N HIS A 45 9.26 0.35 8.58
CA HIS A 45 8.87 1.58 9.24
C HIS A 45 7.64 2.12 8.54
N LEU A 46 6.51 2.18 9.25
CA LEU A 46 5.32 2.83 8.73
C LEU A 46 5.35 4.29 9.15
N VAL A 47 5.33 5.18 8.16
CA VAL A 47 5.13 6.62 8.38
C VAL A 47 3.86 6.78 9.22
N PHE A 48 3.91 7.61 10.28
CA PHE A 48 2.87 7.81 11.31
C PHE A 48 2.78 6.80 12.47
N VAL A 49 3.43 5.63 12.43
CA VAL A 49 3.34 4.62 13.52
C VAL A 49 4.68 4.33 14.20
N GLY A 50 5.79 4.36 13.46
CA GLY A 50 7.14 4.13 14.01
C GLY A 50 7.85 2.90 13.42
N SER A 51 9.03 2.58 13.96
CA SER A 51 9.84 1.44 13.51
C SER A 51 9.33 0.13 14.10
N PHE A 52 9.25 -0.89 13.26
CA PHE A 52 8.96 -2.25 13.68
C PHE A 52 10.26 -2.88 14.22
N HIS A 53 10.39 -3.07 15.54
CA HIS A 53 11.52 -3.80 16.16
C HIS A 53 11.56 -5.26 15.66
N SER A 54 12.71 -5.94 15.70
CA SER A 54 12.97 -7.30 15.14
C SER A 54 12.21 -8.46 15.82
N ASP A 55 10.92 -8.29 16.06
CA ASP A 55 10.02 -9.28 16.63
C ASP A 55 9.27 -10.04 15.53
N LEU A 56 8.77 -11.24 15.83
CA LEU A 56 8.06 -12.07 14.83
C LEU A 56 6.80 -11.35 14.28
N LEU A 57 6.13 -10.59 15.15
CA LEU A 57 4.94 -9.82 14.83
C LEU A 57 5.22 -8.68 13.83
N SER A 58 6.40 -8.06 13.93
CA SER A 58 6.87 -7.03 13.00
C SER A 58 7.05 -7.55 11.59
N TRP A 59 7.56 -8.78 11.43
CA TRP A 59 7.68 -9.40 10.12
C TRP A 59 6.31 -9.65 9.47
N ILE A 60 5.32 -10.07 10.27
CA ILE A 60 3.93 -10.25 9.81
C ILE A 60 3.34 -8.92 9.32
N TYR A 61 3.49 -7.82 10.07
CA TYR A 61 3.03 -6.50 9.62
C TYR A 61 3.66 -6.06 8.30
N ARG A 62 4.96 -6.30 8.13
CA ARG A 62 5.68 -5.96 6.89
C ARG A 62 5.13 -6.73 5.70
N VAL A 63 4.87 -8.03 5.85
CA VAL A 63 4.29 -8.86 4.79
C VAL A 63 2.88 -8.39 4.45
N ILE A 64 2.04 -8.10 5.44
CA ILE A 64 0.68 -7.58 5.22
C ILE A 64 0.71 -6.23 4.51
N LEU A 65 1.63 -5.33 4.87
CA LEU A 65 1.78 -4.03 4.23
C LEU A 65 2.27 -4.14 2.78
N ILE A 66 3.20 -5.06 2.50
CA ILE A 66 3.67 -5.30 1.14
C ILE A 66 2.54 -5.89 0.29
N ILE A 67 1.83 -6.90 0.79
CA ILE A 67 0.73 -7.55 0.04
C ILE A 67 -0.44 -6.57 -0.14
N GLY A 68 -0.82 -5.87 0.91
CA GLY A 68 -1.89 -4.87 0.88
C GLY A 68 -1.55 -3.69 -0.02
N GLY A 69 -0.32 -3.20 0.02
CA GLY A 69 0.17 -2.14 -0.85
C GLY A 69 0.28 -2.58 -2.31
N LEU A 70 0.68 -3.83 -2.58
CA LEU A 70 0.70 -4.40 -3.93
C LEU A 70 -0.71 -4.54 -4.51
N ALA A 71 -1.67 -4.97 -3.68
CA ALA A 71 -3.07 -4.97 -4.07
C ALA A 71 -3.55 -3.54 -4.37
N LEU A 72 -3.28 -2.57 -3.50
CA LEU A 72 -3.72 -1.18 -3.71
C LEU A 72 -3.04 -0.52 -4.93
N ALA A 73 -1.80 -0.89 -5.22
CA ALA A 73 -1.06 -0.41 -6.40
C ALA A 73 -1.53 -1.06 -7.72
N TYR A 74 -2.20 -2.21 -7.66
CA TYR A 74 -2.78 -2.84 -8.85
C TYR A 74 -4.09 -2.12 -9.20
N PRO A 75 -4.18 -1.48 -10.38
CA PRO A 75 -5.27 -0.55 -10.70
C PRO A 75 -6.52 -1.31 -11.17
N GLU A 76 -7.11 -2.09 -10.25
CA GLU A 76 -8.43 -2.69 -10.38
C GLU A 76 -9.31 -2.36 -9.17
N MET A 77 -10.59 -2.05 -9.43
CA MET A 77 -11.57 -1.62 -8.44
C MET A 77 -11.74 -2.61 -7.27
N VAL A 78 -11.52 -3.91 -7.51
CA VAL A 78 -11.56 -4.98 -6.48
C VAL A 78 -10.34 -4.93 -5.59
N SER A 79 -9.18 -4.61 -6.16
CA SER A 79 -7.89 -4.56 -5.48
C SER A 79 -7.79 -3.38 -4.50
N ASN A 80 -8.50 -2.29 -4.83
CA ASN A 80 -8.58 -1.10 -4.00
C ASN A 80 -9.27 -1.37 -2.64
N GLY A 81 -10.32 -2.20 -2.64
CA GLY A 81 -11.00 -2.63 -1.42
C GLY A 81 -10.12 -3.48 -0.50
N VAL A 82 -9.35 -4.40 -1.09
CA VAL A 82 -8.41 -5.27 -0.35
C VAL A 82 -7.31 -4.44 0.30
N GLY A 83 -6.77 -3.47 -0.42
CA GLY A 83 -5.76 -2.56 0.10
C GLY A 83 -6.26 -1.72 1.29
N ILE A 84 -7.46 -1.16 1.20
CA ILE A 84 -8.07 -0.40 2.30
C ILE A 84 -8.30 -1.29 3.53
N ILE A 85 -8.79 -2.52 3.34
CA ILE A 85 -8.97 -3.49 4.43
C ILE A 85 -7.62 -3.81 5.08
N ALA A 86 -6.57 -4.05 4.29
CA ALA A 86 -5.23 -4.29 4.81
C ALA A 86 -4.72 -3.09 5.64
N LEU A 87 -4.99 -1.87 5.20
CA LEU A 87 -4.61 -0.64 5.92
C LEU A 87 -5.36 -0.53 7.25
N ILE A 88 -6.67 -0.78 7.26
CA ILE A 88 -7.49 -0.80 8.49
C ILE A 88 -7.02 -1.88 9.46
N VAL A 89 -6.72 -3.08 8.96
CA VAL A 89 -6.22 -4.19 9.78
C VAL A 89 -4.88 -3.84 10.41
N VAL A 90 -3.93 -3.32 9.64
CA VAL A 90 -2.62 -2.91 10.18
C VAL A 90 -2.77 -1.75 11.16
N PHE A 91 -3.59 -0.75 10.86
CA PHE A 91 -3.83 0.38 11.74
C PHE A 91 -4.54 -0.01 13.04
N GLY A 92 -5.50 -0.93 12.99
CA GLY A 92 -6.19 -1.48 14.15
C GLY A 92 -5.26 -2.35 15.02
N MET A 93 -4.47 -3.21 14.40
CA MET A 93 -3.52 -4.07 15.12
C MET A 93 -2.37 -3.27 15.76
N THR A 94 -1.86 -2.23 15.09
CA THR A 94 -0.84 -1.32 15.65
C THR A 94 -1.38 -0.47 16.81
N ARG A 95 -2.69 -0.20 16.85
CA ARG A 95 -3.36 0.47 17.97
C ARG A 95 -3.66 -0.44 19.17
N LEU A 96 -3.99 -1.71 18.94
CA LEU A 96 -4.35 -2.67 19.99
C LEU A 96 -3.13 -3.32 20.66
N ILE A 97 -2.05 -3.50 19.90
CA ILE A 97 -0.77 -3.98 20.41
C ILE A 97 0.20 -2.81 20.24
N PRO A 98 0.29 -1.89 21.21
CA PRO A 98 1.27 -0.82 21.14
C PRO A 98 2.64 -1.47 21.10
N LEU A 99 3.26 -1.45 19.92
CA LEU A 99 4.63 -1.86 19.74
C LEU A 99 5.46 -1.03 20.71
N LYS A 100 6.10 -1.72 21.65
CA LYS A 100 6.96 -1.08 22.64
C LYS A 100 8.08 -0.42 21.83
N THR A 101 8.01 0.91 21.79
CA THR A 101 8.91 1.80 21.04
C THR A 101 10.33 1.67 21.57
#